data_AF-A0A258B8E7-F1
#
_entry.id   AF-A0A258B8E7-F1
#
_cell.length_a   1.000
_cell.length_b   1.000
_cell.length_c   1.000
_cell.angle_alpha   90.00
_cell.angle_beta   90.00
_cell.angle_gamma   90.00
#
_symmetry.space_group_name_H-M   'P 1'
#
loop_
_entity.id
_entity.type
_entity.pdbx_description
1 polymer ?
#
loop_
_entity_poly.entity_id
_entity_poly.type
_entity_poly.pdbx_seq_one_letter_code
_entity_poly.pdbx_strand_id
1 'polypeptide(L)'
;MKHMHKKIPHIQVDAFPLVDSHFSGVGHYTLGIVQAFDELAGEGKITYSLITPRGWADRLKKYDLQYYKKIIRSPIPNRIMRGFMKYHWNVPSDILLGRGHYWFPSFLAWPTWFSDSSVVVHDVTYLAVPECVEVGNRKYLEQTVPFSIKNAKNVIAVSQFSKDEIIKYYGHPEEKIFVAHPSVDRKHFYKRSAEEIHKVKVKYDIFSENYILSVGNVEPRKNYARLVEAYTQLPREVTDKYPL
;
A
#
# COMPACT_ATOMS: atom_id res chain seq x y z
N MET A 1 -19.08 11.96 -38.12
CA MET A 1 -18.75 11.25 -36.85
C MET A 1 -17.24 11.26 -36.66
N LYS A 2 -16.69 12.18 -35.84
CA LYS A 2 -15.26 12.17 -35.48
C LYS A 2 -15.02 10.96 -34.59
N HIS A 3 -14.27 9.96 -35.07
CA HIS A 3 -13.66 8.96 -34.21
C HIS A 3 -12.68 9.70 -33.28
N MET A 4 -13.15 10.09 -32.10
CA MET A 4 -12.26 10.53 -31.03
C MET A 4 -11.37 9.35 -30.69
N HIS A 5 -10.13 9.35 -31.17
CA HIS A 5 -9.09 8.49 -30.64
C HIS A 5 -9.04 8.70 -29.13
N LYS A 6 -9.57 7.74 -28.37
CA LYS A 6 -9.59 7.79 -26.92
C LYS A 6 -8.12 7.80 -26.49
N LYS A 7 -7.63 8.96 -26.03
CA LYS A 7 -6.22 9.13 -25.64
C LYS A 7 -5.91 8.12 -24.55
N ILE A 8 -4.97 7.21 -24.83
CA ILE A 8 -4.55 6.20 -23.85
C ILE A 8 -4.00 6.94 -22.63
N PRO A 9 -4.56 6.71 -21.42
CA PRO A 9 -4.12 7.41 -20.22
C PRO A 9 -2.66 7.07 -19.90
N HIS A 10 -1.94 8.05 -19.35
CA HIS A 10 -0.57 7.88 -18.89
C HIS A 10 -0.47 8.12 -17.39
N ILE A 11 0.07 7.15 -16.66
CA ILE A 11 0.18 7.18 -15.20
C ILE A 11 1.66 7.24 -14.80
N GLN A 12 2.01 8.20 -13.95
CA GLN A 12 3.31 8.29 -13.31
C GLN A 12 3.20 7.71 -11.90
N VAL A 13 3.81 6.55 -11.68
CA VAL A 13 3.70 5.79 -10.44
C VAL A 13 4.88 6.12 -9.52
N ASP A 14 4.59 6.54 -8.28
CA ASP A 14 5.62 6.56 -7.24
C ASP A 14 5.98 5.11 -6.85
N ALA A 15 7.14 4.66 -7.32
CA ALA A 15 7.65 3.32 -7.11
C ALA A 15 8.61 3.23 -5.90
N PHE A 16 8.66 4.26 -5.04
CA PHE A 16 9.49 4.23 -3.83
C PHE A 16 9.23 2.99 -2.95
N PRO A 17 7.98 2.57 -2.66
CA PRO A 17 7.74 1.37 -1.85
C PRO A 17 8.28 0.07 -2.45
N LEU A 18 8.49 0.02 -3.77
CA LEU A 18 9.04 -1.15 -4.45
C LEU A 18 10.55 -1.28 -4.29
N VAL A 19 11.23 -0.19 -3.97
CA VAL A 19 12.69 -0.13 -3.89
C VAL A 19 13.20 0.14 -2.48
N ASP A 20 12.30 0.36 -1.53
CA ASP A 20 12.63 0.52 -0.11
C ASP A 20 13.28 -0.75 0.46
N SER A 21 14.15 -0.59 1.44
CA SER A 21 14.77 -1.72 2.15
C SER A 21 13.77 -2.47 3.03
N HIS A 22 12.73 -1.79 3.52
CA HIS A 22 11.68 -2.41 4.31
C HIS A 22 10.44 -2.64 3.44
N PHE A 23 10.24 -3.88 2.98
CA PHE A 23 9.12 -4.24 2.12
C PHE A 23 7.87 -4.53 2.97
N SER A 24 7.06 -3.50 3.19
CA SER A 24 5.85 -3.56 4.02
C SER A 24 4.59 -3.93 3.23
N GLY A 25 3.44 -3.93 3.89
CA GLY A 25 2.13 -4.11 3.23
C GLY A 25 1.87 -3.10 2.11
N VAL A 26 2.35 -1.85 2.24
CA VAL A 26 2.29 -0.85 1.17
C VAL A 26 3.13 -1.28 -0.04
N GLY A 27 4.30 -1.89 0.21
CA GLY A 27 5.15 -2.46 -0.86
C GLY A 27 4.44 -3.58 -1.61
N HIS A 28 3.84 -4.53 -0.89
CA HIS A 28 3.04 -5.61 -1.50
C HIS A 28 1.85 -5.09 -2.29
N TYR A 29 1.11 -4.12 -1.73
CA TYR A 29 -0.01 -3.47 -2.42
C TYR A 29 0.44 -2.77 -3.69
N THR A 30 1.53 -1.98 -3.61
CA THR A 30 2.09 -1.27 -4.77
C THR A 30 2.52 -2.25 -5.86
N LEU A 31 3.14 -3.37 -5.49
CA LEU A 31 3.60 -4.38 -6.44
C LEU A 31 2.42 -4.98 -7.21
N GLY A 32 1.36 -5.39 -6.52
CA GLY A 32 0.17 -5.95 -7.16
C GLY A 32 -0.49 -4.97 -8.14
N ILE A 33 -0.58 -3.68 -7.77
CA ILE A 33 -1.12 -2.64 -8.66
C ILE A 33 -0.21 -2.41 -9.87
N VAL A 34 1.11 -2.34 -9.68
CA VAL A 34 2.05 -2.13 -10.78
C VAL A 34 2.09 -3.33 -11.73
N GLN A 35 1.96 -4.55 -11.25
CA GLN A 35 1.81 -5.74 -12.09
C GLN A 35 0.52 -5.66 -12.93
N ALA A 36 -0.60 -5.28 -12.31
CA ALA A 36 -1.84 -5.05 -13.05
C ALA A 36 -1.72 -3.91 -14.08
N PHE A 37 -0.97 -2.84 -13.77
CA PHE A 37 -0.67 -1.78 -14.73
C PHE A 37 0.19 -2.29 -15.89
N ASP A 38 1.13 -3.19 -15.63
CA ASP A 38 1.96 -3.80 -16.67
C ASP A 38 1.12 -4.66 -17.62
N GLU A 39 0.23 -5.50 -17.08
CA GLU A 39 -0.72 -6.28 -17.87
C GLU A 39 -1.62 -5.37 -18.73
N LEU A 40 -2.23 -4.34 -18.14
CA LEU A 40 -3.07 -3.37 -18.86
C LEU A 40 -2.30 -2.56 -19.91
N ALA A 41 -1.01 -2.31 -19.68
CA ALA A 41 -0.14 -1.65 -20.65
C ALA A 41 0.20 -2.57 -21.82
N GLY A 42 0.42 -3.87 -21.58
CA GLY A 42 0.56 -4.89 -22.62
C GLY A 42 -0.69 -5.04 -23.49
N GLU A 43 -1.87 -4.84 -22.91
CA GLU A 43 -3.16 -4.77 -23.62
C GLU A 43 -3.42 -3.43 -24.33
N GLY A 44 -2.50 -2.45 -24.21
CA GLY A 44 -2.65 -1.12 -24.80
C GLY A 44 -3.74 -0.25 -24.16
N LYS A 45 -4.26 -0.63 -22.99
CA LYS A 45 -5.33 0.11 -22.28
C LYS A 45 -4.81 1.33 -21.54
N ILE A 46 -3.58 1.25 -21.03
CA ILE A 46 -2.89 2.35 -20.34
C ILE A 46 -1.43 2.43 -20.80
N THR A 47 -0.74 3.49 -20.38
CA THR A 47 0.72 3.52 -20.36
C THR A 47 1.19 4.02 -19.01
N TYR A 48 2.34 3.59 -18.54
CA TYR A 48 2.82 4.04 -17.23
C TYR A 48 4.34 4.24 -17.20
N SER A 49 4.81 4.97 -16.19
CA SER A 49 6.23 5.19 -15.90
C SER A 49 6.46 5.09 -14.40
N LEU A 50 7.64 4.62 -14.01
CA LEU A 50 7.99 4.37 -12.61
C LEU A 50 8.92 5.47 -12.13
N ILE A 51 8.53 6.19 -11.09
CA ILE A 51 9.34 7.20 -10.42
C ILE A 51 10.06 6.54 -9.25
N THR A 52 11.37 6.71 -9.17
CA THR A 52 12.17 6.08 -8.11
C THR A 52 13.40 6.92 -7.78
N PRO A 53 13.95 6.85 -6.56
CA PRO A 53 15.20 7.51 -6.25
C PRO A 53 16.34 7.04 -7.17
N ARG A 54 17.19 7.98 -7.62
CA ARG A 54 18.19 7.74 -8.68
C ARG A 54 19.06 6.50 -8.48
N GLY A 55 19.55 6.29 -7.25
CA GLY A 55 20.46 5.19 -6.93
C GLY A 55 19.78 3.82 -6.79
N TRP A 56 18.44 3.75 -6.86
CA TRP A 56 17.68 2.53 -6.54
C TRP A 56 16.90 1.98 -7.72
N ALA A 57 17.02 2.59 -8.91
CA ALA A 57 16.31 2.16 -10.12
C ALA A 57 16.55 0.69 -10.48
N ASP A 58 17.78 0.19 -10.32
CA ASP A 58 18.11 -1.21 -10.64
C ASP A 58 17.37 -2.22 -9.74
N ARG A 59 16.89 -1.81 -8.56
CA ARG A 59 16.09 -2.67 -7.68
C ARG A 59 14.74 -3.05 -8.28
N LEU A 60 14.26 -2.30 -9.27
CA LEU A 60 13.01 -2.60 -9.97
C LEU A 60 13.13 -3.80 -10.93
N LYS A 61 14.36 -4.14 -11.38
CA LYS A 61 14.59 -5.23 -12.35
C LYS A 61 14.08 -6.59 -11.86
N LYS A 62 14.07 -6.82 -10.55
CA LYS A 62 13.62 -8.09 -9.94
C LYS A 62 12.12 -8.38 -10.12
N TYR A 63 11.33 -7.39 -10.53
CA TYR A 63 9.88 -7.53 -10.70
C TYR A 63 9.46 -7.89 -12.13
N ASP A 64 10.42 -7.98 -13.07
CA ASP A 64 10.21 -8.44 -14.44
C ASP A 64 9.06 -7.74 -15.19
N LEU A 65 8.94 -6.41 -14.99
CA LEU A 65 7.94 -5.57 -15.66
C LEU A 65 8.36 -5.32 -17.11
N GLN A 66 7.45 -5.53 -18.07
CA GLN A 66 7.77 -5.54 -19.50
C GLN A 66 7.29 -4.29 -20.26
N TYR A 67 6.19 -3.69 -19.82
CA TYR A 67 5.43 -2.71 -20.61
C TYR A 67 5.49 -1.27 -20.06
N TYR A 68 6.34 -1.00 -19.06
CA TYR A 68 6.59 0.38 -18.61
C TYR A 68 7.27 1.20 -19.70
N LYS A 69 6.88 2.48 -19.86
CA LYS A 69 7.49 3.37 -20.85
C LYS A 69 8.90 3.80 -20.49
N LYS A 70 9.14 4.12 -19.22
CA LYS A 70 10.44 4.55 -18.70
C LYS A 70 10.49 4.48 -17.17
N ILE A 71 11.70 4.39 -16.65
CA ILE A 71 12.02 4.65 -15.23
C ILE A 71 12.52 6.08 -15.11
N ILE A 72 11.77 6.90 -14.37
CA ILE A 72 12.12 8.29 -14.05
C ILE A 72 12.94 8.26 -12.75
N ARG A 73 14.24 8.54 -12.88
CA ARG A 73 15.16 8.66 -11.75
C ARG A 73 15.03 10.06 -11.15
N SER A 74 14.54 10.16 -9.91
CA SER A 74 14.42 11.45 -9.24
C SER A 74 15.78 12.16 -9.19
N PRO A 75 15.88 13.43 -9.63
CA PRO A 75 17.16 14.16 -9.65
C PRO A 75 17.64 14.51 -8.24
N ILE A 76 16.78 14.38 -7.22
CA ILE A 76 17.06 14.73 -5.83
C ILE A 76 17.84 13.59 -5.15
N PRO A 77 19.04 13.83 -4.61
CA PRO A 77 19.75 12.86 -3.80
C PRO A 77 18.93 12.41 -2.59
N ASN A 78 18.97 11.12 -2.24
CA ASN A 78 18.14 10.53 -1.18
C ASN A 78 18.28 11.23 0.18
N ARG A 79 19.45 11.79 0.49
CA ARG A 79 19.68 12.55 1.74
C ARG A 79 18.85 13.85 1.78
N ILE A 80 18.74 14.54 0.65
CA ILE A 80 17.97 15.78 0.50
C ILE A 80 16.47 15.45 0.48
N MET A 81 16.09 14.39 -0.22
CA MET A 81 14.71 13.91 -0.26
C MET A 81 14.15 13.61 1.13
N ARG A 82 14.95 12.96 2.01
CA ARG A 82 14.58 12.75 3.43
C ARG A 82 14.39 14.07 4.19
N GLY A 83 15.18 15.09 3.89
CA GLY A 83 15.01 16.43 4.46
C GLY A 83 13.72 17.09 4.00
N PHE A 84 13.42 17.06 2.70
CA PHE A 84 12.17 17.61 2.14
C PHE A 84 10.93 16.95 2.72
N MET A 85 10.93 15.62 2.84
CA MET A 85 9.82 14.90 3.48
C MET A 85 9.66 15.26 4.96
N LYS A 86 10.77 15.49 5.69
CA LYS A 86 10.73 15.89 7.10
C LYS A 86 10.21 17.32 7.31
N TYR A 87 10.51 18.24 6.39
CA TYR A 87 10.20 19.67 6.53
C TYR A 87 9.08 20.16 5.60
N HIS A 88 8.42 19.25 4.87
CA HIS A 88 7.39 19.57 3.86
C HIS A 88 7.83 20.56 2.77
N TRP A 89 9.14 20.70 2.53
CA TRP A 89 9.69 21.51 1.45
C TRP A 89 9.67 20.70 0.14
N ASN A 90 8.47 20.41 -0.36
CA ASN A 90 8.32 19.57 -1.53
C ASN A 90 8.23 20.43 -2.80
N VAL A 91 9.23 20.30 -3.67
CA VAL A 91 9.15 20.85 -5.02
C VAL A 91 8.08 20.06 -5.79
N PRO A 92 7.18 20.71 -6.55
CA PRO A 92 6.14 20.02 -7.29
C PRO A 92 6.72 18.97 -8.24
N SER A 93 6.20 17.74 -8.15
CA SER A 93 6.70 16.60 -8.92
C SER A 93 6.61 16.84 -10.41
N ASP A 94 5.58 17.54 -10.87
CA ASP A 94 5.34 17.81 -12.28
C ASP A 94 6.26 18.87 -12.89
N ILE A 95 6.90 19.69 -12.06
CA ILE A 95 8.00 20.57 -12.47
C ILE A 95 9.28 19.76 -12.68
N LEU A 96 9.56 18.80 -11.80
CA LEU A 96 10.82 18.02 -11.82
C LEU A 96 10.78 16.82 -12.77
N LEU A 97 9.64 16.13 -12.84
CA LEU A 97 9.49 14.81 -13.46
C LEU A 97 8.60 14.87 -14.73
N GLY A 98 7.98 16.03 -14.97
CA GLY A 98 7.15 16.33 -16.14
C GLY A 98 5.66 16.14 -15.89
N ARG A 99 4.82 16.73 -16.75
CA ARG A 99 3.36 16.69 -16.59
C ARG A 99 2.78 15.28 -16.80
N GLY A 100 1.74 14.95 -16.04
CA GLY A 100 1.06 13.66 -16.13
C GLY A 100 -0.03 13.46 -15.07
N HIS A 101 -0.56 12.25 -14.96
CA HIS A 101 -1.37 11.85 -13.80
C HIS A 101 -0.47 11.08 -12.84
N TYR A 102 -0.30 11.58 -11.62
CA TYR A 102 0.54 10.95 -10.61
C TYR A 102 -0.29 9.99 -9.76
N TRP A 103 0.25 8.82 -9.47
CA TRP A 103 -0.36 7.87 -8.54
C TRP A 103 0.61 7.57 -7.40
N PHE A 104 0.20 7.93 -6.18
CA PHE A 104 0.94 7.72 -4.95
C PHE A 104 0.33 6.55 -4.17
N PRO A 105 1.06 5.43 -3.99
CA PRO A 105 0.53 4.22 -3.35
C PRO A 105 0.37 4.34 -1.83
N SER A 106 0.77 5.47 -1.26
CA SER A 106 0.69 5.78 0.16
C SER A 106 0.32 7.24 0.36
N PHE A 107 0.06 7.62 1.60
CA PHE A 107 -0.28 8.98 2.01
C PHE A 107 0.82 10.02 1.76
N LEU A 108 1.96 9.64 1.17
CA LEU A 108 3.09 10.52 0.85
C LEU A 108 2.95 11.10 -0.56
N ALA A 109 1.88 11.85 -0.81
CA ALA A 109 1.74 12.56 -2.08
C ALA A 109 2.60 13.83 -2.09
N TRP A 110 3.39 13.98 -3.15
CA TRP A 110 4.11 15.21 -3.44
C TRP A 110 3.17 16.20 -4.14
N PRO A 111 3.38 17.53 -3.98
CA PRO A 111 2.57 18.51 -4.67
C PRO A 111 2.69 18.35 -6.19
N THR A 112 1.58 18.63 -6.89
CA THR A 112 1.50 18.65 -8.36
C THR A 112 0.72 19.89 -8.77
N TRP A 113 1.40 20.94 -9.24
CA TRP A 113 0.75 22.25 -9.47
C TRP A 113 0.00 22.35 -10.80
N PHE A 114 0.47 21.63 -11.81
CA PHE A 114 -0.03 21.63 -13.19
C PHE A 114 -0.39 20.22 -13.65
N SER A 115 -0.56 19.30 -12.71
CA SER A 115 -0.83 17.89 -12.95
C SER A 115 -1.81 17.35 -11.90
N ASP A 116 -2.58 16.37 -12.31
CA ASP A 116 -3.50 15.68 -11.42
C ASP A 116 -2.76 14.58 -10.66
N SER A 117 -3.21 14.31 -9.43
CA SER A 117 -2.69 13.19 -8.65
C SER A 117 -3.80 12.39 -7.96
N SER A 118 -3.53 11.11 -7.76
CA SER A 118 -4.32 10.21 -6.94
C SER A 118 -3.45 9.68 -5.81
N VAL A 119 -3.99 9.70 -4.58
CA VAL A 119 -3.28 9.22 -3.39
C VAL A 119 -4.04 8.07 -2.75
N VAL A 120 -3.33 7.04 -2.31
CA VAL A 120 -3.92 5.95 -1.54
C VAL A 120 -3.74 6.22 -0.05
N VAL A 121 -4.84 6.26 0.69
CA VAL A 121 -4.84 6.37 2.16
C VAL A 121 -5.32 5.05 2.72
N HIS A 122 -4.39 4.29 3.31
CA HIS A 122 -4.68 2.95 3.84
C HIS A 122 -5.54 3.01 5.11
N ASP A 123 -5.17 3.89 6.03
CA ASP A 123 -5.93 4.16 7.25
C ASP A 123 -5.58 5.53 7.84
N VAL A 124 -6.38 5.92 8.82
CA VAL A 124 -6.17 7.13 9.65
C VAL A 124 -6.13 6.74 11.13
N THR A 125 -5.55 5.57 11.43
CA THR A 125 -5.55 4.98 12.78
C THR A 125 -4.91 5.89 13.82
N TYR A 126 -3.94 6.71 13.43
CA TYR A 126 -3.30 7.70 14.31
C TYR A 126 -4.24 8.82 14.80
N LEU A 127 -5.42 8.98 14.19
CA LEU A 127 -6.50 9.83 14.70
C LEU A 127 -7.54 9.02 15.48
N ALA A 128 -7.87 7.82 15.02
CA ALA A 128 -8.91 6.99 15.62
C ALA A 128 -8.50 6.31 16.93
N VAL A 129 -7.24 5.89 17.02
CA VAL A 129 -6.65 5.19 18.16
C VAL A 129 -5.23 5.73 18.40
N PRO A 130 -5.10 7.03 18.74
CA PRO A 130 -3.82 7.71 18.80
C PRO A 130 -2.81 7.09 19.77
N GLU A 131 -3.29 6.43 20.83
CA GLU A 131 -2.49 5.71 21.82
C GLU A 131 -1.73 4.50 21.22
N CYS A 132 -2.16 4.01 20.05
CA CYS A 132 -1.52 2.91 19.34
C CYS A 132 -0.42 3.37 18.36
N VAL A 133 -0.10 4.67 18.32
CA VAL A 133 0.89 5.24 17.39
C VAL A 133 1.92 6.05 18.18
N GLU A 134 3.20 5.85 17.86
CA GLU A 134 4.31 6.61 18.46
C GLU A 134 4.11 8.13 18.22
N VAL A 135 4.37 8.95 19.25
CA VAL A 135 4.00 10.37 19.27
C VAL A 135 4.65 11.18 18.15
N GLY A 136 5.94 10.92 17.85
CA GLY A 136 6.66 11.54 16.74
C GLY A 136 6.05 11.19 15.39
N ASN A 137 5.79 9.90 15.16
CA ASN A 137 5.11 9.42 13.96
C ASN A 137 3.69 9.99 13.82
N ARG A 138 2.94 10.08 14.92
CA ARG A 138 1.61 10.68 14.93
C ARG A 138 1.64 12.14 14.46
N LYS A 139 2.54 12.97 15.01
CA LYS A 139 2.68 14.37 14.58
C LYS A 139 3.05 14.49 13.10
N TYR A 140 3.91 13.61 12.62
CA TYR A 140 4.28 13.56 11.21
C TYR A 140 3.07 13.22 10.32
N LEU A 141 2.27 12.22 10.70
CA LEU A 141 1.07 11.82 9.98
C LEU A 141 0.00 12.91 9.99
N GLU A 142 -0.24 13.54 11.14
CA GLU A 142 -1.18 14.66 11.32
C GLU A 142 -0.86 15.87 10.43
N GLN A 143 0.39 16.03 9.99
CA GLN A 143 0.79 17.06 9.03
C GLN A 143 0.74 16.58 7.58
N THR A 144 1.24 15.37 7.33
CA THR A 144 1.48 14.85 5.98
C THR A 144 0.19 14.42 5.28
N VAL A 145 -0.66 13.66 5.98
CA VAL A 145 -1.85 13.07 5.36
C VAL A 145 -2.88 14.13 4.95
N PRO A 146 -3.20 15.16 5.76
CA PRO A 146 -4.12 16.21 5.31
C PRO A 146 -3.59 16.97 4.10
N PHE A 147 -2.27 17.22 4.05
CA PHE A 147 -1.63 17.83 2.90
C PHE A 147 -1.85 16.99 1.64
N SER A 148 -1.58 15.69 1.71
CA SER A 148 -1.72 14.79 0.56
C SER A 148 -3.18 14.61 0.12
N ILE A 149 -4.12 14.51 1.06
CA ILE A 149 -5.56 14.47 0.77
C ILE A 149 -6.03 15.76 0.09
N LYS A 150 -5.59 16.92 0.57
CA LYS A 150 -6.01 18.23 0.05
C LYS A 150 -5.49 18.49 -1.37
N ASN A 151 -4.27 18.06 -1.68
CA ASN A 151 -3.64 18.31 -2.98
C ASN A 151 -3.94 17.24 -4.04
N ALA A 152 -4.49 16.08 -3.65
CA ALA A 152 -4.88 15.06 -4.59
C ALA A 152 -6.18 15.43 -5.31
N LYS A 153 -6.27 15.10 -6.60
CA LYS A 153 -7.53 15.17 -7.34
C LYS A 153 -8.54 14.16 -6.80
N ASN A 154 -8.06 12.95 -6.50
CA ASN A 154 -8.86 11.87 -5.95
C ASN A 154 -8.10 11.12 -4.85
N VAL A 155 -8.81 10.69 -3.81
CA VAL A 155 -8.30 9.80 -2.77
C VAL A 155 -8.81 8.40 -3.03
N ILE A 156 -7.94 7.40 -2.85
CA ILE A 156 -8.29 5.99 -2.92
C ILE A 156 -8.24 5.42 -1.51
N ALA A 157 -9.39 4.99 -1.01
CA ALA A 157 -9.50 4.28 0.26
C ALA A 157 -9.51 2.77 0.01
N VAL A 158 -8.84 2.01 0.87
CA VAL A 158 -8.75 0.54 0.73
C VAL A 158 -10.00 -0.22 1.23
N SER A 159 -10.94 0.49 1.84
CA SER A 159 -12.21 -0.06 2.32
C SER A 159 -13.25 1.03 2.50
N GLN A 160 -14.53 0.63 2.62
CA GLN A 160 -15.60 1.56 2.99
C GLN A 160 -15.33 2.19 4.37
N PHE A 161 -14.87 1.39 5.34
CA PHE A 161 -14.49 1.90 6.66
C PHE A 161 -13.39 2.98 6.58
N SER A 162 -12.34 2.75 5.78
CA SER A 162 -11.28 3.74 5.58
C SER A 162 -11.83 5.01 4.92
N LYS A 163 -12.75 4.90 3.96
CA LYS A 163 -13.43 6.06 3.34
C LYS A 163 -14.22 6.84 4.38
N ASP A 164 -15.03 6.17 5.19
CA ASP A 164 -15.87 6.80 6.22
C ASP A 164 -15.02 7.51 7.27
N GLU A 165 -13.90 6.91 7.70
CA GLU A 165 -12.97 7.53 8.64
C GLU A 165 -12.26 8.75 8.03
N ILE A 166 -11.88 8.71 6.74
CA ILE A 166 -11.33 9.89 6.04
C ILE A 166 -12.35 11.04 6.03
N ILE A 167 -13.62 10.76 5.74
CA ILE A 167 -14.70 11.76 5.76
C ILE A 167 -14.88 12.31 7.18
N LYS A 168 -14.96 11.43 8.17
CA LYS A 168 -15.16 11.78 9.58
C LYS A 168 -14.07 12.70 10.12
N TYR A 169 -12.80 12.41 9.86
CA TYR A 169 -11.69 13.19 10.43
C TYR A 169 -11.25 14.37 9.58
N TYR A 170 -11.45 14.33 8.26
CA TYR A 170 -10.97 15.38 7.37
C TYR A 170 -12.05 16.17 6.64
N GLY A 171 -13.31 15.73 6.69
CA GLY A 171 -14.40 16.37 5.95
C GLY A 171 -14.14 16.40 4.44
N HIS A 172 -13.34 15.47 3.90
CA HIS A 172 -13.03 15.46 2.47
C HIS A 172 -14.27 15.04 1.67
N PRO A 173 -14.56 15.68 0.51
CA PRO A 173 -15.78 15.41 -0.25
C PRO A 173 -15.88 13.95 -0.67
N GLU A 174 -17.04 13.34 -0.43
CA GLU A 174 -17.27 11.91 -0.65
C GLU A 174 -17.02 11.51 -2.11
N GLU A 175 -17.44 12.35 -3.05
CA GLU A 175 -17.33 12.14 -4.49
C GLU A 175 -15.88 12.11 -5.00
N LYS A 176 -14.92 12.54 -4.17
CA LYS A 176 -13.48 12.48 -4.45
C LYS A 176 -12.80 11.26 -3.83
N ILE A 177 -13.51 10.47 -3.03
CA ILE A 177 -12.97 9.28 -2.37
C ILE A 177 -13.53 8.02 -3.03
N PHE A 178 -12.65 7.26 -3.66
CA PHE A 178 -12.97 6.01 -4.32
C PHE A 178 -12.54 4.83 -3.45
N VAL A 179 -13.42 3.85 -3.25
CA VAL A 179 -13.08 2.61 -2.56
C VAL A 179 -12.52 1.62 -3.56
N ALA A 180 -11.29 1.17 -3.33
CA ALA A 180 -10.64 0.10 -4.09
C ALA A 180 -10.10 -0.96 -3.13
N HIS A 181 -10.84 -2.05 -2.96
CA HIS A 181 -10.47 -3.12 -2.05
C HIS A 181 -9.17 -3.83 -2.50
N PRO A 182 -8.17 -3.98 -1.62
CA PRO A 182 -7.04 -4.84 -1.87
C PRO A 182 -7.51 -6.28 -2.15
N SER A 183 -6.84 -6.94 -3.08
CA SER A 183 -7.07 -8.34 -3.39
C SER A 183 -5.90 -9.21 -2.91
N VAL A 184 -6.13 -10.52 -2.91
CA VAL A 184 -5.11 -11.52 -2.57
C VAL A 184 -4.49 -12.08 -3.83
N ASP A 185 -3.17 -12.28 -3.84
CA ASP A 185 -2.50 -12.96 -4.93
C ASP A 185 -2.79 -14.47 -4.88
N ARG A 186 -3.65 -14.93 -5.80
CA ARG A 186 -4.07 -16.33 -5.91
C ARG A 186 -2.95 -17.27 -6.38
N LYS A 187 -1.85 -16.74 -6.94
CA LYS A 187 -0.66 -17.55 -7.28
C LYS A 187 0.11 -17.96 -6.02
N HIS A 188 0.00 -17.18 -4.94
CA HIS A 188 0.64 -17.47 -3.66
C HIS A 188 -0.32 -18.09 -2.63
N PHE A 189 -1.55 -17.56 -2.56
CA PHE A 189 -2.59 -17.95 -1.61
C PHE A 189 -3.62 -18.86 -2.27
N TYR A 190 -3.31 -20.15 -2.28
CA TYR A 190 -4.18 -21.22 -2.73
C TYR A 190 -4.00 -22.46 -1.85
N LYS A 191 -4.90 -23.44 -2.00
CA LYS A 191 -4.83 -24.70 -1.26
C LYS A 191 -3.60 -25.52 -1.71
N ARG A 192 -2.68 -25.74 -0.78
CA ARG A 192 -1.46 -26.53 -0.99
C ARG A 192 -1.74 -28.03 -1.01
N SER A 193 -0.83 -28.81 -1.58
CA SER A 193 -0.95 -30.28 -1.59
C SER A 193 -0.86 -30.84 -0.18
N ALA A 194 -1.36 -32.07 0.03
CA ALA A 194 -1.26 -32.74 1.33
C ALA A 194 0.21 -32.92 1.75
N GLU A 195 1.11 -33.18 0.80
CA GLU A 195 2.55 -33.33 1.02
C GLU A 195 3.20 -32.00 1.43
N GLU A 196 2.85 -30.89 0.78
CA GLU A 196 3.32 -29.55 1.17
C GLU A 196 2.86 -29.19 2.58
N ILE A 197 1.58 -29.46 2.90
CA ILE A 197 1.01 -29.22 4.24
C ILE A 197 1.72 -30.09 5.28
N HIS A 198 1.90 -31.38 5.01
CA HIS A 198 2.58 -32.31 5.93
C HIS A 198 4.02 -31.88 6.22
N LYS A 199 4.78 -31.46 5.20
CA LYS A 199 6.14 -30.93 5.37
C LYS A 199 6.17 -29.71 6.31
N VAL A 200 5.20 -28.80 6.19
CA VAL A 200 5.10 -27.63 7.06
C VAL A 200 4.67 -28.03 8.48
N LYS A 201 3.72 -28.95 8.62
CA LYS A 201 3.30 -29.49 9.93
C LYS A 201 4.47 -30.11 10.68
N VAL A 202 5.25 -30.98 10.02
CA VAL A 202 6.46 -31.60 10.60
C VAL A 202 7.50 -30.55 10.96
N LYS A 203 7.73 -29.53 10.11
CA LYS A 203 8.70 -28.47 10.39
C LYS A 203 8.39 -27.67 11.67
N TYR A 204 7.11 -27.49 11.98
CA TYR A 204 6.66 -26.69 13.13
C TYR A 204 6.07 -27.54 14.26
N ASP A 205 6.32 -28.86 14.26
CA ASP A 205 5.84 -29.81 15.28
C ASP A 205 4.31 -29.78 15.51
N ILE A 206 3.54 -29.57 14.45
CA ILE A 206 2.07 -29.55 14.47
C ILE A 206 1.55 -30.96 14.19
N PHE A 207 1.30 -31.74 15.25
CA PHE A 207 0.84 -33.13 15.13
C PHE A 207 -0.69 -33.27 15.02
N SER A 208 -1.45 -32.29 15.50
CA SER A 208 -2.91 -32.32 15.40
C SER A 208 -3.38 -32.09 13.97
N GLU A 209 -4.50 -32.70 13.61
CA GLU A 209 -5.19 -32.43 12.35
C GLU A 209 -5.79 -31.03 12.30
N ASN A 210 -6.21 -30.49 13.45
CA ASN A 210 -6.71 -29.12 13.53
C ASN A 210 -5.82 -28.26 14.42
N TYR A 211 -5.78 -26.97 14.11
CA TYR A 211 -5.02 -25.96 14.84
C TYR A 211 -5.69 -24.61 14.65
N ILE A 212 -5.40 -23.68 15.54
CA ILE A 212 -5.80 -22.27 15.41
C ILE A 212 -4.54 -21.50 15.01
N LEU A 213 -4.67 -20.65 13.99
CA LEU A 213 -3.56 -19.82 13.51
C LEU A 213 -3.96 -18.35 13.61
N SER A 214 -3.10 -17.56 14.26
CA SER A 214 -3.18 -16.10 14.26
C SER A 214 -1.86 -15.53 13.76
N VAL A 215 -1.92 -14.64 12.77
CA VAL A 215 -0.73 -14.09 12.10
C VAL A 215 -0.79 -12.57 12.11
N GLY A 216 0.28 -11.94 12.59
CA GLY A 216 0.44 -10.48 12.58
C GLY A 216 1.57 -10.03 13.50
N ASN A 217 1.89 -8.74 13.44
CA ASN A 217 2.84 -8.13 14.36
C ASN A 217 2.24 -8.06 15.76
N VAL A 218 3.07 -8.27 16.79
CA VAL A 218 2.68 -8.10 18.20
C VAL A 218 2.48 -6.62 18.50
N GLU A 219 1.24 -6.17 18.38
CA GLU A 219 0.82 -4.79 18.61
C GLU A 219 -0.41 -4.77 19.52
N PRO A 220 -0.56 -3.78 20.43
CA PRO A 220 -1.68 -3.72 21.38
C PRO A 220 -3.06 -3.87 20.72
N ARG A 221 -3.26 -3.23 19.57
CA ARG A 221 -4.50 -3.27 18.78
C ARG A 221 -4.85 -4.65 18.19
N LYS A 222 -3.89 -5.57 18.08
CA LYS A 222 -4.13 -6.96 17.61
C LYS A 222 -4.64 -7.86 18.74
N ASN A 223 -4.46 -7.42 19.98
CA ASN A 223 -5.05 -8.00 21.18
C ASN A 223 -4.87 -9.53 21.30
N TYR A 224 -3.63 -10.00 21.13
CA TYR A 224 -3.28 -11.42 21.30
C TYR A 224 -3.56 -11.93 22.71
N ALA A 225 -3.49 -11.07 23.74
CA ALA A 225 -3.85 -11.42 25.11
C ALA A 225 -5.29 -11.91 25.19
N ARG A 226 -6.25 -11.15 24.63
CA ARG A 226 -7.66 -11.58 24.57
C ARG A 226 -7.85 -12.86 23.77
N LEU A 227 -7.07 -13.08 22.70
CA LEU A 227 -7.15 -14.33 21.94
C LEU A 227 -6.74 -15.54 22.80
N VAL A 228 -5.68 -15.43 23.59
CA VAL A 228 -5.24 -16.48 24.51
C VAL A 228 -6.25 -16.66 25.65
N GLU A 229 -6.74 -15.58 26.25
CA GLU A 229 -7.77 -15.63 27.29
C GLU A 229 -9.07 -16.29 26.81
N ALA A 230 -9.48 -16.01 25.57
CA ALA A 230 -10.64 -16.65 24.97
C ALA A 230 -10.38 -18.15 24.77
N TYR A 231 -9.17 -18.53 24.35
CA TYR A 231 -8.79 -19.94 24.17
C TYR A 231 -8.82 -20.73 25.49
N THR A 232 -8.32 -20.16 26.58
CA THR A 232 -8.30 -20.84 27.90
C THR A 232 -9.70 -21.04 28.51
N GLN A 233 -10.70 -20.31 28.00
CA GLN A 233 -12.10 -20.44 28.42
C GLN A 233 -12.90 -21.43 27.57
N LEU A 234 -12.32 -22.00 26.51
CA LEU A 234 -12.98 -23.01 25.69
C LEU A 234 -13.17 -24.32 26.46
N PRO A 235 -14.24 -25.08 26.20
CA PRO A 235 -14.41 -26.43 26.74
C PRO A 235 -13.22 -27.33 26.35
N ARG A 236 -12.88 -28.29 27.22
CA ARG A 236 -11.75 -29.22 26.97
C ARG A 236 -11.90 -29.97 25.66
N GLU A 237 -13.13 -30.35 25.30
CA GLU A 237 -13.38 -31.06 24.04
C GLU A 237 -12.97 -30.23 22.80
N VAL A 238 -13.04 -28.90 22.90
CA VAL A 238 -12.61 -28.00 21.82
C VAL A 238 -11.10 -27.82 21.84
N THR A 239 -10.49 -27.61 23.00
CA THR A 239 -9.04 -27.42 23.11
C THR A 239 -8.25 -28.68 22.74
N ASP A 240 -8.78 -29.87 23.04
CA ASP A 240 -8.18 -31.15 22.64
C ASP A 240 -8.22 -31.34 21.11
N LYS A 241 -9.29 -30.85 20.46
CA LYS A 241 -9.44 -30.94 19.00
C LYS A 241 -8.63 -29.88 18.24
N TYR A 242 -8.49 -28.69 18.83
CA TYR A 242 -7.78 -27.53 18.26
C TYR A 242 -6.70 -27.05 19.24
N PRO A 243 -5.59 -27.79 19.41
CA PRO A 243 -4.50 -27.36 20.27
C PRO A 243 -3.88 -26.04 19.77
N LEU A 244 -3.42 -25.22 20.72
CA LEU A 244 -2.74 -23.95 20.50
C LEU A 244 -1.24 -24.09 20.76
#